data_AF-A0A6T9V510-F1
#
_entry.id   AF-A0A6T9V510-F1
#
_cell.length_a   1.000
_cell.length_b   1.000
_cell.length_c   1.000
_cell.angle_alpha   90.00
_cell.angle_beta   90.00
_cell.angle_gamma   90.00
#
_symmetry.space_group_name_H-M   'P 1'
#
loop_
_entity.id
_entity.type
_entity.pdbx_description
1 polymer ?
#
loop_
_entity_poly.entity_id
_entity_poly.type
_entity_poly.pdbx_seq_one_letter_code
_entity_poly.pdbx_strand_id
1 'polypeptide(L)'
;TKFIKGACENCGATTHTIKECVERPRAVAARHSGKNLMPDEYIEKLELDYDGKRDRWNGFQPDDYKEVIDEWEKVEMERRRVKAAEMEERAKLKERLKVQKKALKKQRKQRRRQLRRQAEGRDTDTGTDTGADSDVQDSDTDSDTDSDSDASDDEDLGEKMKDFDKTTATVATKDDKLRTTTRNLRIREDTAKYLLNLDVNSAFYDPKSRSMRDDPLKHLKDEEKGSFRGDNFVRNAGDAKSLTELMIFAWDSYKHGEKIHDTAQPTQALKMWQGFKQRSKD
;
A
#
# COMPACT_ATOMS: atom_id res chain seq x y z
N THR A 1 38.84 -26.45 46.35
CA THR A 1 39.29 -26.73 44.97
C THR A 1 40.75 -27.13 45.02
N LYS A 2 41.11 -28.28 44.47
CA LYS A 2 42.49 -28.81 44.50
C LYS A 2 43.02 -28.87 43.06
N PHE A 3 44.31 -28.62 42.89
CA PHE A 3 44.95 -28.75 41.59
C PHE A 3 44.95 -30.21 41.14
N ILE A 4 44.49 -30.46 39.91
CA ILE A 4 44.43 -31.80 39.31
C ILE A 4 45.74 -32.04 38.54
N LYS A 5 46.35 -33.21 38.74
CA LYS A 5 47.57 -33.58 38.01
C LYS A 5 47.27 -33.68 36.52
N GLY A 6 48.04 -32.99 35.68
CA GLY A 6 47.81 -32.91 34.23
C GLY A 6 47.01 -31.70 33.79
N ALA A 7 46.48 -30.89 34.73
CA ALA A 7 45.88 -29.60 34.41
C ALA A 7 46.94 -28.53 34.09
N CYS A 8 46.53 -27.47 33.40
CA CYS A 8 47.33 -26.29 33.11
C CYS A 8 47.95 -25.73 34.39
N GLU A 9 49.27 -25.64 34.44
CA GLU A 9 49.96 -25.19 35.66
C GLU A 9 49.69 -23.71 35.98
N ASN A 10 49.35 -22.90 34.96
CA ASN A 10 49.01 -21.50 35.13
C ASN A 10 47.63 -21.35 35.77
N CYS A 11 46.53 -21.77 35.12
CA CYS A 11 45.14 -21.52 35.55
C CYS A 11 44.47 -22.69 36.32
N GLY A 12 44.92 -23.94 36.08
CA GLY A 12 44.35 -25.14 36.69
C GLY A 12 43.24 -25.86 35.92
N ALA A 13 42.91 -25.43 34.69
CA ALA A 13 41.96 -26.11 33.81
C ALA A 13 42.60 -27.34 33.13
N THR A 14 41.83 -28.38 32.83
CA THR A 14 42.31 -29.63 32.22
C THR A 14 42.27 -29.64 30.69
N THR A 15 41.64 -28.64 30.08
CA THR A 15 41.33 -28.61 28.64
C THR A 15 42.48 -28.13 27.76
N HIS A 16 43.41 -27.37 28.31
CA HIS A 16 44.52 -26.77 27.58
C HIS A 16 45.84 -26.84 28.35
N THR A 17 46.94 -26.55 27.65
CA THR A 17 48.28 -26.48 28.24
C THR A 17 48.66 -25.05 28.67
N ILE A 18 49.75 -24.89 29.42
CA ILE A 18 50.22 -23.57 29.90
C ILE A 18 50.40 -22.55 28.76
N LYS A 19 50.87 -23.01 27.59
CA LYS A 19 51.18 -22.14 26.44
C LYS A 19 49.94 -21.62 25.73
N GLU A 20 48.84 -22.37 25.79
CA GLU A 20 47.56 -22.05 25.16
C GLU A 20 46.56 -21.47 26.19
N CYS A 21 47.05 -21.17 27.39
CA CYS A 21 46.23 -20.64 28.47
C CYS A 21 45.75 -19.21 28.13
N VAL A 22 44.43 -19.04 28.08
CA VAL A 22 43.77 -17.74 27.84
C VAL A 22 43.93 -16.80 29.04
N GLU A 23 44.16 -17.36 30.22
CA GLU A 23 44.39 -16.60 31.44
C GLU A 23 45.78 -15.97 31.47
N ARG A 24 45.84 -14.74 32.00
CA ARG A 24 47.09 -13.99 32.13
C ARG A 24 48.17 -14.82 32.86
N PRO A 25 49.41 -14.91 32.33
CA PRO A 25 50.50 -15.61 33.00
C PRO A 25 50.74 -15.10 34.42
N ARG A 26 50.65 -16.00 35.41
CA ARG A 26 50.82 -15.65 36.83
C ARG A 26 52.27 -15.79 37.25
N ALA A 27 52.72 -14.88 38.13
CA ALA A 27 54.04 -14.97 38.76
C ALA A 27 54.17 -16.22 39.65
N VAL A 28 53.08 -16.60 40.33
CA VAL A 28 52.96 -17.88 41.05
C VAL A 28 51.83 -18.68 40.43
N ALA A 29 52.16 -19.82 39.83
CA ALA A 29 51.22 -20.66 39.08
C ALA A 29 50.14 -21.29 39.99
N ALA A 30 48.98 -21.68 39.44
CA ALA A 30 47.96 -22.46 40.17
C ALA A 30 48.53 -23.76 40.74
N ARG A 31 49.49 -24.38 40.03
CA ARG A 31 50.15 -25.61 40.49
C ARG A 31 50.76 -25.47 41.89
N HIS A 32 51.34 -24.30 42.18
CA HIS A 32 52.02 -24.03 43.44
C HIS A 32 51.15 -23.30 44.46
N SER A 33 50.27 -22.41 44.01
CA SER A 33 49.42 -21.61 44.88
C SER A 33 48.11 -22.30 45.27
N GLY A 34 47.59 -23.22 44.45
CA GLY A 34 46.31 -23.92 44.66
C GLY A 34 45.08 -23.01 44.73
N LYS A 35 45.23 -21.72 44.41
CA LYS A 35 44.19 -20.68 44.50
C LYS A 35 43.73 -20.27 43.10
N ASN A 36 42.48 -19.81 42.98
CA ASN A 36 41.88 -19.32 41.73
C ASN A 36 42.04 -20.31 40.56
N LEU A 37 41.46 -21.51 40.76
CA LEU A 37 41.36 -22.56 39.76
C LEU A 37 40.17 -22.28 38.85
N MET A 38 40.39 -22.21 37.54
CA MET A 38 39.36 -21.93 36.56
C MET A 38 38.57 -23.19 36.19
N PRO A 39 37.29 -23.06 35.79
CA PRO A 39 36.52 -24.17 35.26
C PRO A 39 37.11 -24.64 33.93
N ASP A 40 36.81 -25.89 33.58
CA ASP A 40 37.20 -26.48 32.29
C ASP A 40 36.34 -25.91 31.16
N GLU A 41 36.97 -25.66 30.01
CA GLU A 41 36.32 -25.16 28.80
C GLU A 41 35.53 -26.28 28.09
N TYR A 42 34.44 -25.91 27.43
CA TYR A 42 33.69 -26.85 26.62
C TYR A 42 34.11 -26.73 25.14
N ILE A 43 34.71 -27.78 24.60
CA ILE A 43 35.24 -27.82 23.23
C ILE A 43 34.28 -28.60 22.33
N GLU A 44 33.49 -27.90 21.52
CA GLU A 44 32.62 -28.53 20.52
C GLU A 44 33.39 -28.81 19.22
N LYS A 45 33.18 -30.01 18.66
CA LYS A 45 33.63 -30.33 17.30
C LYS A 45 32.46 -30.19 16.35
N LEU A 46 32.48 -29.13 15.55
CA LEU A 46 31.44 -28.81 14.57
C LEU A 46 31.96 -29.12 13.16
N GLU A 47 31.28 -30.01 12.44
CA GLU A 47 31.51 -30.26 11.02
C GLU A 47 30.52 -29.42 10.21
N LEU A 48 30.97 -28.25 9.76
CA LEU A 48 30.17 -27.29 9.00
C LEU A 48 30.64 -27.21 7.55
N ASP A 49 29.68 -26.89 6.67
CA ASP A 49 29.93 -26.54 5.26
C ASP A 49 30.72 -25.24 5.12
N TYR A 50 31.11 -24.89 3.88
CA TYR A 50 31.87 -23.66 3.60
C TYR A 50 31.14 -22.39 4.08
N ASP A 51 29.85 -22.29 3.78
CA ASP A 51 29.02 -21.16 4.22
C ASP A 51 28.82 -21.20 5.74
N GLY A 52 28.57 -22.39 6.31
CA GLY A 52 28.44 -22.56 7.76
C GLY A 52 29.68 -22.12 8.53
N LYS A 53 30.90 -22.35 8.02
CA LYS A 53 32.15 -21.87 8.66
C LYS A 53 32.34 -20.36 8.57
N ARG A 54 31.71 -19.72 7.59
CA ARG A 54 31.86 -18.29 7.29
C ARG A 54 30.64 -17.47 7.64
N ASP A 55 29.60 -18.10 8.16
CA ASP A 55 28.41 -17.41 8.58
C ASP A 55 28.76 -16.44 9.71
N ARG A 56 28.58 -15.16 9.42
CA ARG A 56 28.85 -14.06 10.36
C ARG A 56 27.95 -14.16 11.59
N TRP A 57 26.79 -14.80 11.45
CA TRP A 57 25.80 -14.95 12.51
C TRP A 57 25.97 -16.25 13.30
N ASN A 58 27.10 -16.95 13.16
CA ASN A 58 27.42 -18.07 14.04
C ASN A 58 27.46 -17.62 15.50
N GLY A 59 26.67 -18.31 16.34
CA GLY A 59 26.53 -18.01 17.77
C GLY A 59 25.51 -16.92 18.10
N PHE A 60 24.82 -16.35 17.10
CA PHE A 60 23.77 -15.36 17.33
C PHE A 60 22.62 -15.94 18.16
N GLN A 61 22.31 -15.30 19.29
CA GLN A 61 21.14 -15.66 20.10
C GLN A 61 19.93 -14.85 19.63
N PRO A 62 18.76 -15.49 19.38
CA PRO A 62 17.56 -14.76 18.96
C PRO A 62 17.11 -13.67 19.94
N ASP A 63 17.47 -13.79 21.22
CA ASP A 63 17.16 -12.82 22.26
C ASP A 63 17.92 -11.49 22.09
N ASP A 64 19.12 -11.51 21.50
CA ASP A 64 19.93 -10.30 21.27
C ASP A 64 19.22 -9.34 20.30
N TYR A 65 18.32 -9.85 19.45
CA TYR A 65 17.51 -9.02 18.55
C TYR A 65 16.52 -8.10 19.29
N LYS A 66 16.20 -8.39 20.56
CA LYS A 66 15.32 -7.53 21.38
C LYS A 66 15.89 -6.12 21.55
N GLU A 67 17.21 -5.98 21.65
CA GLU A 67 17.83 -4.65 21.76
C GLU A 67 17.53 -3.77 20.55
N VAL A 68 17.53 -4.37 19.35
CA VAL A 68 17.18 -3.68 18.10
C VAL A 68 15.71 -3.25 18.12
N ILE A 69 14.80 -4.13 18.59
CA ILE A 69 13.38 -3.80 18.72
C ILE A 69 13.19 -2.61 19.67
N ASP A 70 13.82 -2.65 20.85
CA ASP A 70 13.73 -1.58 21.86
C ASP A 70 14.24 -0.23 21.33
N GLU A 71 15.29 -0.24 20.52
CA GLU A 71 15.78 0.97 19.83
C GLU A 71 14.75 1.52 18.84
N TRP A 72 14.13 0.65 18.03
CA TRP A 72 13.06 1.07 17.11
C TRP A 72 11.83 1.60 17.83
N GLU A 73 11.44 1.00 18.95
CA GLU A 73 10.32 1.49 19.77
C GLU A 73 10.61 2.91 20.31
N LYS A 74 11.82 3.18 20.79
CA LYS A 74 12.23 4.53 21.22
C LYS A 74 12.16 5.53 20.07
N VAL A 75 12.62 5.15 18.88
CA VAL A 75 12.56 6.00 17.68
C VAL A 75 11.11 6.26 17.27
N GLU A 76 10.23 5.26 17.30
CA GLU A 76 8.81 5.43 16.99
C GLU A 76 8.09 6.34 17.99
N MET A 77 8.40 6.20 19.29
CA MET A 77 7.86 7.09 20.32
C MET A 77 8.21 8.56 20.04
N GLU A 78 9.46 8.82 19.66
CA GLU A 78 9.90 10.17 19.34
C GLU A 78 9.27 10.69 18.05
N ARG A 79 9.16 9.85 17.01
CA ARG A 79 8.42 10.20 15.78
C ARG A 79 6.97 10.56 16.08
N ARG A 80 6.31 9.82 16.98
CA ARG A 80 4.92 10.09 17.40
C ARG A 80 4.81 11.42 18.14
N ARG A 81 5.76 11.74 19.02
CA ARG A 81 5.80 13.03 19.74
C ARG A 81 6.00 14.21 18.79
N VAL A 82 6.95 14.11 17.86
CA VAL A 82 7.20 15.14 16.85
C VAL A 82 5.96 15.37 15.98
N LYS A 83 5.31 14.30 15.50
CA LYS A 83 4.06 14.41 14.73
C LYS A 83 2.93 15.06 15.54
N ALA A 84 2.79 14.71 16.83
CA ALA A 84 1.77 15.33 17.69
C ALA A 84 2.03 16.83 17.91
N ALA A 85 3.27 17.22 18.16
CA ALA A 85 3.65 18.63 18.29
C ALA A 85 3.41 19.42 17.00
N GLU A 86 3.75 18.84 15.83
CA GLU A 86 3.48 19.44 14.52
C GLU A 86 1.98 19.63 14.27
N MET A 87 1.15 18.64 14.62
CA MET A 87 -0.31 18.73 14.51
C MET A 87 -0.90 19.80 15.45
N GLU A 88 -0.38 19.93 16.66
CA GLU A 88 -0.80 20.96 17.61
C GLU A 88 -0.43 22.37 17.12
N GLU A 89 0.79 22.56 16.60
CA GLU A 89 1.21 23.83 16.01
C GLU A 89 0.40 24.16 14.75
N ARG A 90 0.06 23.15 13.91
CA ARG A 90 -0.85 23.32 12.77
C ARG A 90 -2.25 23.75 13.22
N ALA A 91 -2.78 23.16 14.29
CA ALA A 91 -4.07 23.54 14.85
C ALA A 91 -4.04 24.97 15.39
N LYS A 92 -3.00 25.36 16.14
CA LYS A 92 -2.80 26.75 16.62
C LYS A 92 -2.71 27.75 15.48
N LEU A 93 -2.01 27.40 14.39
CA LEU A 93 -1.92 28.23 13.20
C LEU A 93 -3.30 28.39 12.53
N LYS A 94 -4.06 27.30 12.35
CA LYS A 94 -5.43 27.34 11.79
C LYS A 94 -6.35 28.22 12.64
N GLU A 95 -6.28 28.12 13.97
CA GLU A 95 -7.05 28.98 14.87
C GLU A 95 -6.62 30.46 14.81
N ARG A 96 -5.32 30.75 14.77
CA ARG A 96 -4.81 32.13 14.58
C ARG A 96 -5.30 32.74 13.27
N LEU A 97 -5.26 31.98 12.18
CA LEU A 97 -5.75 32.42 10.86
C LEU A 97 -7.26 32.68 10.88
N LYS A 98 -8.05 31.79 11.50
CA LYS A 98 -9.50 32.01 11.67
C LYS A 98 -9.80 33.31 12.43
N VAL A 99 -9.07 33.59 13.51
CA VAL A 99 -9.24 34.83 14.29
C VAL A 99 -8.87 36.07 13.45
N GLN A 100 -7.77 36.03 12.71
CA GLN A 100 -7.36 37.13 11.81
C GLN A 100 -8.41 37.39 10.72
N LYS A 101 -8.95 36.35 10.09
CA LYS A 101 -10.02 36.47 9.08
C LYS A 101 -11.29 37.09 9.66
N LYS A 102 -11.72 36.64 10.85
CA LYS A 102 -12.88 37.23 11.55
C LYS A 102 -12.66 38.72 11.87
N ALA A 103 -11.46 39.09 12.31
CA ALA A 103 -11.10 40.50 12.56
C ALA A 103 -11.15 41.34 11.27
N LEU A 104 -10.63 40.82 10.16
CA LEU A 104 -10.65 41.48 8.86
C LEU A 104 -12.09 41.67 8.33
N LYS A 105 -12.96 40.65 8.45
CA LYS A 105 -14.39 40.76 8.07
C LYS A 105 -15.11 41.82 8.93
N LYS A 106 -14.79 41.90 10.23
CA LYS A 106 -15.32 42.96 11.12
C LYS A 106 -14.84 44.36 10.71
N GLN A 107 -13.56 44.54 10.39
CA GLN A 107 -13.03 45.82 9.90
C GLN A 107 -13.67 46.23 8.56
N ARG A 108 -13.83 45.29 7.60
CA ARG A 108 -14.55 45.55 6.33
C ARG A 108 -15.98 46.04 6.58
N LYS A 109 -16.72 45.39 7.48
CA LYS A 109 -18.11 45.78 7.83
C LYS A 109 -18.17 47.16 8.50
N GLN A 110 -17.24 47.47 9.41
CA GLN A 110 -17.13 48.79 10.04
C GLN A 110 -16.82 49.89 9.01
N ARG A 111 -15.88 49.63 8.09
CA ARG A 111 -15.54 50.56 6.99
C ARG A 111 -16.74 50.81 6.08
N ARG A 112 -17.48 49.78 5.68
CA ARG A 112 -18.72 49.89 4.88
C ARG A 112 -19.76 50.75 5.60
N ARG A 113 -19.96 50.55 6.90
CA ARG A 113 -20.89 51.37 7.71
C ARG A 113 -20.45 52.83 7.83
N GLN A 114 -19.14 53.09 7.97
CA GLN A 114 -18.60 54.45 8.05
C GLN A 114 -18.76 55.19 6.72
N LEU A 115 -18.50 54.51 5.59
CA LEU A 115 -18.76 55.05 4.25
C LEU A 115 -20.25 55.36 4.03
N ARG A 116 -21.15 54.47 4.45
CA ARG A 116 -22.60 54.70 4.36
C ARG A 116 -23.04 55.92 5.18
N ARG A 117 -22.55 56.08 6.40
CA ARG A 117 -22.80 57.28 7.22
C ARG A 117 -22.27 58.56 6.59
N GLN A 118 -21.11 58.51 5.92
CA GLN A 118 -20.58 59.66 5.17
C GLN A 118 -21.46 60.00 3.94
N ALA A 119 -22.08 59.00 3.32
CA ALA A 119 -23.03 59.21 2.22
C ALA A 119 -24.36 59.81 2.70
N GLU A 120 -24.92 59.29 3.79
CA GLU A 120 -26.19 59.78 4.39
C GLU A 120 -26.04 61.19 4.98
N GLY A 121 -24.85 61.59 5.43
CA GLY A 121 -24.57 62.97 5.85
C GLY A 121 -24.44 63.98 4.70
N ARG A 122 -24.68 63.58 3.45
CA ARG A 122 -24.56 64.43 2.26
C ARG A 122 -25.90 64.87 1.66
N ASP A 123 -27.03 64.41 2.18
CA ASP A 123 -28.34 64.65 1.54
C ASP A 123 -29.34 65.31 2.49
N THR A 124 -29.24 66.63 2.59
CA THR A 124 -30.34 67.52 2.96
C THR A 124 -30.27 68.74 2.05
N ASP A 125 -31.07 68.74 0.97
CA ASP A 125 -31.91 69.86 0.51
C ASP A 125 -32.34 69.65 -0.96
N THR A 126 -33.58 69.21 -1.22
CA THR A 126 -34.59 69.88 -2.11
C THR A 126 -35.74 68.96 -2.57
N GLY A 127 -36.88 69.11 -1.89
CA GLY A 127 -38.28 69.25 -2.37
C GLY A 127 -38.93 68.45 -3.52
N THR A 128 -40.08 67.85 -3.14
CA THR A 128 -41.45 67.89 -3.78
C THR A 128 -41.89 66.91 -4.91
N ASP A 129 -42.59 65.85 -4.48
CA ASP A 129 -44.01 65.43 -4.72
C ASP A 129 -44.71 65.53 -6.10
N THR A 130 -45.12 64.38 -6.68
CA THR A 130 -46.52 63.92 -6.95
C THR A 130 -46.52 62.65 -7.83
N GLY A 131 -47.43 61.70 -7.54
CA GLY A 131 -47.24 60.26 -7.83
C GLY A 131 -48.14 59.59 -8.88
N ALA A 132 -47.94 58.27 -9.04
CA ALA A 132 -48.84 57.29 -9.69
C ALA A 132 -48.36 55.84 -9.41
N ASP A 133 -49.23 55.06 -8.75
CA ASP A 133 -49.48 53.61 -8.89
C ASP A 133 -48.30 52.60 -8.98
N SER A 134 -48.03 51.92 -7.87
CA SER A 134 -48.02 50.44 -7.80
C SER A 134 -47.73 49.98 -6.37
N ASP A 135 -48.70 49.27 -5.79
CA ASP A 135 -48.55 48.45 -4.59
C ASP A 135 -47.45 47.40 -4.81
N VAL A 136 -46.21 47.74 -4.47
CA VAL A 136 -45.13 46.78 -4.25
C VAL A 136 -45.04 46.59 -2.74
N GLN A 137 -45.73 45.55 -2.32
CA GLN A 137 -45.72 45.00 -0.98
C GLN A 137 -44.28 44.86 -0.46
N ASP A 138 -44.07 45.51 0.68
CA ASP A 138 -43.02 45.29 1.66
C ASP A 138 -42.46 43.85 1.60
N SER A 139 -41.29 43.74 0.99
CA SER A 139 -40.38 42.65 1.29
C SER A 139 -39.03 43.29 1.49
N ASP A 140 -38.57 43.23 2.72
CA ASP A 140 -37.16 43.27 3.12
C ASP A 140 -36.38 42.20 2.32
N THR A 141 -36.24 42.45 1.02
CA THR A 141 -35.38 41.71 0.11
C THR A 141 -34.18 42.57 -0.24
N ASP A 142 -33.60 43.22 0.76
CA ASP A 142 -32.14 43.20 0.89
C ASP A 142 -31.74 41.79 1.37
N SER A 143 -32.09 40.79 0.54
CA SER A 143 -31.13 39.76 0.23
C SER A 143 -30.01 40.49 -0.52
N ASP A 144 -29.21 41.25 0.25
CA ASP A 144 -27.77 41.12 0.19
C ASP A 144 -27.53 39.61 0.34
N THR A 145 -27.75 38.90 -0.75
CA THR A 145 -26.86 37.89 -1.24
C THR A 145 -25.52 38.61 -1.38
N ASP A 146 -24.90 38.93 -0.22
CA ASP A 146 -23.60 38.39 0.11
C ASP A 146 -23.73 36.90 -0.20
N SER A 147 -23.68 36.57 -1.50
CA SER A 147 -23.08 35.34 -1.95
C SER A 147 -21.65 35.48 -1.43
N ASP A 148 -21.48 35.17 -0.14
CA ASP A 148 -20.37 34.43 0.39
C ASP A 148 -20.35 33.08 -0.37
N SER A 149 -20.32 33.10 -1.71
CA SER A 149 -19.68 32.09 -2.54
C SER A 149 -18.17 32.30 -2.42
N ASP A 150 -17.71 32.32 -1.17
CA ASP A 150 -16.36 32.03 -0.71
C ASP A 150 -16.44 30.86 0.31
N ALA A 151 -17.57 30.15 0.37
CA ALA A 151 -17.80 29.05 1.30
C ALA A 151 -17.46 27.66 0.74
N SER A 152 -16.65 27.57 -0.32
CA SER A 152 -16.07 26.28 -0.75
C SER A 152 -14.66 26.37 -1.36
N ASP A 153 -13.95 27.50 -1.20
CA ASP A 153 -12.56 27.63 -1.70
C ASP A 153 -11.63 28.30 -0.68
N ASP A 154 -11.85 28.05 0.62
CA ASP A 154 -10.94 28.52 1.68
C ASP A 154 -10.61 27.43 2.71
N GLU A 155 -10.77 26.17 2.30
CA GLU A 155 -9.90 25.09 2.77
C GLU A 155 -8.62 25.02 1.89
N ASP A 156 -8.65 25.54 0.66
CA ASP A 156 -7.64 25.27 -0.37
C ASP A 156 -6.37 26.15 -0.34
N LEU A 157 -6.37 27.34 0.27
CA LEU A 157 -5.16 28.18 0.31
C LEU A 157 -4.21 27.90 1.48
N GLY A 158 -4.65 27.10 2.47
CA GLY A 158 -3.81 26.61 3.58
C GLY A 158 -3.55 25.10 3.53
N GLU A 159 -4.36 24.35 2.78
CA GLU A 159 -4.27 22.89 2.65
C GLU A 159 -3.44 22.46 1.42
N LYS A 160 -3.20 23.37 0.46
CA LYS A 160 -2.20 23.21 -0.59
C LYS A 160 -0.74 23.35 -0.13
N MET A 161 -0.47 23.47 1.17
CA MET A 161 0.83 23.01 1.70
C MET A 161 0.74 21.49 1.80
N LYS A 162 0.78 20.88 0.61
CA LYS A 162 0.76 19.44 0.33
C LYS A 162 1.28 18.65 1.52
N ASP A 163 0.50 17.62 1.86
CA ASP A 163 0.89 16.38 2.52
C ASP A 163 2.02 15.64 1.76
N PHE A 164 3.05 16.39 1.38
CA PHE A 164 4.31 15.88 0.90
C PHE A 164 5.13 15.63 2.15
N ASP A 165 4.85 14.48 2.75
CA ASP A 165 5.67 13.85 3.75
C ASP A 165 7.13 13.88 3.27
N LYS A 166 7.88 14.91 3.69
CA LYS A 166 9.26 15.17 3.26
C LYS A 166 10.21 14.03 3.61
N THR A 167 9.74 13.07 4.40
CA THR A 167 10.48 11.89 4.84
C THR A 167 10.25 10.67 3.96
N THR A 168 9.12 10.58 3.23
CA THR A 168 8.81 9.46 2.31
C THR A 168 8.96 9.83 0.83
N ALA A 169 9.08 11.12 0.54
CA ALA A 169 9.51 11.58 -0.77
C ALA A 169 10.95 11.15 -1.03
N THR A 170 11.12 10.12 -1.85
CA THR A 170 12.36 9.86 -2.58
C THR A 170 12.90 11.19 -3.08
N VAL A 171 14.13 11.54 -2.68
CA VAL A 171 14.85 12.76 -3.06
C VAL A 171 14.46 13.14 -4.48
N ALA A 172 13.59 14.16 -4.62
CA ALA A 172 13.14 14.62 -5.90
C ALA A 172 14.34 15.32 -6.55
N THR A 173 15.11 14.58 -7.33
CA THR A 173 16.15 15.11 -8.20
C THR A 173 15.50 16.18 -9.08
N LYS A 174 16.05 17.39 -9.08
CA LYS A 174 15.48 18.56 -9.77
C LYS A 174 15.46 18.43 -11.30
N ASP A 175 16.08 17.39 -11.85
CA ASP A 175 16.17 17.17 -13.30
C ASP A 175 15.03 16.29 -13.82
N ASP A 176 14.20 16.86 -14.70
CA ASP A 176 13.05 16.19 -15.33
C ASP A 176 13.46 14.99 -16.22
N LYS A 177 14.73 14.92 -16.63
CA LYS A 177 15.33 13.79 -17.38
C LYS A 177 15.77 12.63 -16.48
N LEU A 178 16.03 12.88 -15.19
CA LEU A 178 16.36 11.86 -14.18
C LEU A 178 15.12 11.40 -13.41
N ARG A 179 13.99 12.11 -13.57
CA ARG A 179 12.67 11.72 -13.10
C ARG A 179 12.11 10.54 -13.90
N THR A 180 12.85 9.43 -13.90
CA THR A 180 12.33 8.15 -14.33
C THR A 180 11.33 7.72 -13.27
N THR A 181 10.04 8.04 -13.46
CA THR A 181 8.99 7.38 -12.68
C THR A 181 8.88 5.96 -13.23
N THR A 182 9.80 5.07 -12.83
CA THR A 182 9.63 3.63 -13.00
C THR A 182 8.49 3.21 -12.07
N ARG A 183 7.26 3.57 -12.44
CA ARG A 183 6.08 2.96 -11.82
C ARG A 183 6.16 1.50 -12.19
N ASN A 184 6.16 0.63 -11.18
CA ASN A 184 6.07 -0.80 -11.40
C ASN A 184 4.88 -1.07 -12.33
N LEU A 185 5.15 -1.65 -13.50
CA LEU A 185 4.14 -1.90 -14.54
C LEU A 185 3.10 -2.93 -14.11
N ARG A 186 3.41 -3.71 -13.08
CA ARG A 186 2.48 -4.67 -12.49
C ARG A 186 1.41 -3.94 -11.68
N ILE A 187 0.18 -4.09 -12.11
CA ILE A 187 -1.03 -3.70 -11.38
C ILE A 187 -1.07 -4.48 -10.06
N ARG A 188 -1.23 -3.79 -8.93
CA ARG A 188 -1.14 -4.39 -7.59
C ARG A 188 -2.45 -5.04 -7.16
N GLU A 189 -3.55 -4.57 -7.74
CA GLU A 189 -4.92 -5.03 -7.54
C GLU A 189 -5.13 -6.42 -8.14
N ASP A 190 -4.41 -6.74 -9.23
CA ASP A 190 -4.48 -8.03 -9.90
C ASP A 190 -3.54 -9.05 -9.26
N THR A 191 -4.16 -10.01 -8.55
CA THR A 191 -3.43 -11.15 -7.97
C THR A 191 -2.94 -12.10 -9.06
N ALA A 192 -1.72 -12.61 -8.91
CA ALA A 192 -1.20 -13.59 -9.86
C ALA A 192 -1.93 -14.94 -9.66
N LYS A 193 -2.15 -15.69 -10.76
CA LYS A 193 -2.90 -16.95 -10.74
C LYS A 193 -2.38 -17.95 -9.69
N TYR A 194 -1.06 -18.12 -9.59
CA TYR A 194 -0.42 -19.05 -8.63
C TYR A 194 -0.46 -18.58 -7.17
N LEU A 195 -0.93 -17.37 -6.89
CA LEU A 195 -1.15 -16.86 -5.53
C LEU A 195 -2.62 -16.97 -5.09
N LEU A 196 -3.51 -17.41 -5.98
CA LEU A 196 -4.92 -17.63 -5.63
C LEU A 196 -5.07 -18.77 -4.60
N ASN A 197 -4.22 -19.79 -4.70
CA ASN A 197 -4.11 -20.86 -3.72
C ASN A 197 -2.63 -21.21 -3.51
N LEU A 198 -2.17 -21.14 -2.27
CA LEU A 198 -0.77 -21.42 -1.89
C LEU A 198 -0.51 -22.91 -1.62
N ASP A 199 -1.56 -23.73 -1.58
CA ASP A 199 -1.42 -25.17 -1.43
C ASP A 199 -0.70 -25.76 -2.65
N VAL A 200 0.33 -26.57 -2.37
CA VAL A 200 1.18 -27.20 -3.40
C VAL A 200 0.36 -28.09 -4.35
N ASN A 201 -0.72 -28.70 -3.84
CA ASN A 201 -1.58 -29.64 -4.57
C ASN A 201 -2.84 -28.97 -5.16
N SER A 202 -2.83 -27.66 -5.34
CA SER A 202 -3.97 -26.91 -5.90
C SER A 202 -4.08 -27.10 -7.42
N ALA A 203 -3.98 -26.02 -8.19
CA ALA A 203 -3.98 -26.09 -9.65
C ALA A 203 -2.57 -25.83 -10.19
N PHE A 204 -2.15 -26.65 -11.15
CA PHE A 204 -0.86 -26.47 -11.80
C PHE A 204 -0.85 -25.18 -12.64
N TYR A 205 0.12 -24.31 -12.33
CA TYR A 205 0.42 -23.10 -13.09
C TYR A 205 1.70 -23.32 -13.91
N ASP A 206 1.61 -23.16 -15.22
CA ASP A 206 2.78 -23.20 -16.11
C ASP A 206 3.42 -21.79 -16.18
N PRO A 207 4.62 -21.56 -15.60
CA PRO A 207 5.26 -20.25 -15.60
C PRO A 207 5.73 -19.80 -16.99
N LYS A 208 5.91 -20.72 -17.94
CA LYS A 208 6.36 -20.40 -19.29
C LYS A 208 5.24 -19.75 -20.09
N SER A 209 4.10 -20.43 -20.16
CA SER A 209 2.92 -19.96 -20.90
C SER A 209 2.03 -19.02 -20.09
N ARG A 210 2.25 -18.92 -18.77
CA ARG A 210 1.42 -18.16 -17.82
C ARG A 210 -0.05 -18.62 -17.79
N SER A 211 -0.27 -19.90 -18.08
CA SER A 211 -1.60 -20.50 -18.05
C SER A 211 -1.83 -21.32 -16.78
N MET A 212 -3.04 -21.23 -16.24
CA MET A 212 -3.53 -22.12 -15.17
C MET A 212 -4.77 -22.83 -15.70
N ARG A 213 -4.69 -24.14 -15.86
CA ARG A 213 -5.71 -24.92 -16.59
C ARG A 213 -6.96 -25.12 -15.73
N ASP A 214 -6.77 -25.69 -14.56
CA ASP A 214 -7.84 -26.02 -13.62
C ASP A 214 -8.10 -24.88 -12.63
N ASP A 215 -9.24 -24.95 -11.96
CA ASP A 215 -9.65 -24.00 -10.93
C ASP A 215 -8.83 -24.22 -9.63
N PRO A 216 -8.09 -23.22 -9.13
CA PRO A 216 -7.33 -23.34 -7.88
C PRO A 216 -8.23 -23.49 -6.63
N LEU A 217 -9.50 -23.09 -6.72
CA LEU A 217 -10.48 -23.11 -5.62
C LEU A 217 -11.58 -24.16 -5.83
N LYS A 218 -11.20 -25.33 -6.39
CA LYS A 218 -12.16 -26.42 -6.68
C LYS A 218 -12.91 -26.95 -5.45
N HIS A 219 -12.32 -26.86 -4.27
CA HIS A 219 -12.89 -27.36 -3.01
C HIS A 219 -13.97 -26.45 -2.41
N LEU A 220 -14.00 -25.17 -2.81
CA LEU A 220 -14.99 -24.19 -2.35
C LEU A 220 -16.30 -24.31 -3.14
N LYS A 221 -17.40 -23.82 -2.55
CA LYS A 221 -18.67 -23.69 -3.26
C LYS A 221 -18.62 -22.54 -4.27
N ASP A 222 -19.51 -22.55 -5.26
CA ASP A 222 -19.46 -21.60 -6.37
C ASP A 222 -19.63 -20.12 -5.97
N GLU A 223 -20.27 -19.85 -4.84
CA GLU A 223 -20.45 -18.48 -4.32
C GLU A 223 -19.16 -17.90 -3.71
N GLU A 224 -18.31 -18.78 -3.17
CA GLU A 224 -17.05 -18.41 -2.51
C GLU A 224 -15.87 -18.45 -3.50
N LYS A 225 -16.07 -19.06 -4.68
CA LYS A 225 -15.08 -19.06 -5.74
C LYS A 225 -14.92 -17.64 -6.27
N GLY A 226 -13.69 -17.15 -6.24
CA GLY A 226 -13.34 -15.82 -6.73
C GLY A 226 -13.52 -15.65 -8.24
N SER A 227 -13.05 -14.51 -8.75
CA SER A 227 -13.20 -14.12 -10.15
C SER A 227 -12.56 -15.07 -11.16
N PHE A 228 -11.58 -15.87 -10.75
CA PHE A 228 -10.87 -16.81 -11.62
C PHE A 228 -11.30 -18.25 -11.37
N ARG A 229 -11.76 -18.93 -12.43
CA ARG A 229 -12.29 -20.30 -12.40
C ARG A 229 -11.50 -21.29 -13.27
N GLY A 230 -10.24 -20.96 -13.54
CA GLY A 230 -9.38 -21.70 -14.46
C GLY A 230 -9.52 -21.26 -15.92
N ASP A 231 -8.44 -21.36 -16.68
CA ASP A 231 -8.43 -21.00 -18.10
C ASP A 231 -9.32 -21.94 -18.93
N ASN A 232 -9.48 -23.21 -18.51
CA ASN A 232 -10.36 -24.17 -19.20
C ASN A 232 -11.85 -23.76 -19.13
N PHE A 233 -12.27 -23.15 -18.03
CA PHE A 233 -13.64 -22.66 -17.87
C PHE A 233 -13.94 -21.54 -18.88
N VAL A 234 -13.01 -20.57 -19.00
CA VAL A 234 -13.17 -19.42 -19.90
C VAL A 234 -13.06 -19.82 -21.37
N ARG A 235 -12.18 -20.79 -21.70
CA ARG A 235 -11.97 -21.25 -23.10
C ARG A 235 -13.22 -21.81 -23.76
N ASN A 236 -14.07 -22.51 -23.00
CA ASN A 236 -15.30 -23.11 -23.50
C ASN A 236 -16.52 -22.22 -23.28
N ALA A 237 -16.36 -21.00 -22.74
CA ALA A 237 -17.46 -20.08 -22.49
C ALA A 237 -17.75 -19.18 -23.71
N GLY A 238 -18.95 -18.61 -23.76
CA GLY A 238 -19.36 -17.66 -24.80
C GLY A 238 -19.55 -18.29 -26.19
N ASP A 239 -19.11 -17.55 -27.21
CA ASP A 239 -19.33 -17.88 -28.63
C ASP A 239 -18.55 -19.11 -29.12
N ALA A 240 -17.57 -19.60 -28.34
CA ALA A 240 -16.87 -20.84 -28.68
C ALA A 240 -17.85 -22.00 -28.85
N LYS A 241 -18.89 -22.09 -28.00
CA LYS A 241 -19.93 -23.13 -28.10
C LYS A 241 -20.84 -22.94 -29.31
N SER A 242 -21.23 -21.71 -29.62
CA SER A 242 -22.10 -21.45 -30.78
C SER A 242 -21.36 -21.72 -32.10
N LEU A 243 -20.06 -21.42 -32.14
CA LEU A 243 -19.21 -21.74 -33.28
C LEU A 243 -19.00 -23.25 -33.44
N THR A 244 -18.78 -23.99 -32.34
CA THR A 244 -18.68 -25.46 -32.43
C THR A 244 -20.00 -26.10 -32.86
N GLU A 245 -21.14 -25.61 -32.37
CA GLU A 245 -22.47 -26.02 -32.86
C GLU A 245 -22.64 -25.75 -34.36
N LEU A 246 -22.25 -24.56 -34.84
CA LEU A 246 -22.29 -24.20 -36.25
C LEU A 246 -21.39 -25.10 -37.10
N MET A 247 -20.19 -25.41 -36.60
CA MET A 247 -19.23 -26.30 -37.27
C MET A 247 -19.80 -27.72 -37.38
N ILE A 248 -20.39 -28.24 -36.29
CA ILE A 248 -21.06 -29.54 -36.30
C ILE A 248 -22.21 -29.54 -37.32
N PHE A 249 -23.03 -28.48 -37.36
CA PHE A 249 -24.11 -28.34 -38.34
C PHE A 249 -23.59 -28.31 -39.78
N ALA A 250 -22.52 -27.57 -40.06
CA ALA A 250 -21.93 -27.48 -41.38
C ALA A 250 -21.38 -28.85 -41.83
N TRP A 251 -20.72 -29.60 -40.94
CA TRP A 251 -20.24 -30.95 -41.24
C TRP A 251 -21.37 -31.93 -41.48
N ASP A 252 -22.46 -31.85 -40.72
CA ASP A 252 -23.61 -32.71 -40.91
C ASP A 252 -24.32 -32.42 -42.23
N SER A 253 -24.56 -31.15 -42.54
CA SER A 253 -25.16 -30.72 -43.81
C SER A 253 -24.30 -31.11 -45.02
N TYR A 254 -22.97 -31.03 -44.88
CA TYR A 254 -22.03 -31.48 -45.90
C TYR A 254 -22.12 -32.99 -46.15
N LYS A 255 -22.27 -33.81 -45.10
CA LYS A 255 -22.51 -35.26 -45.24
C LYS A 255 -23.82 -35.57 -45.97
N HIS A 256 -24.83 -34.73 -45.79
CA HIS A 256 -26.12 -34.84 -46.49
C HIS A 256 -26.06 -34.31 -47.94
N GLY A 257 -24.92 -33.80 -48.40
CA GLY A 257 -24.69 -33.37 -49.78
C GLY A 257 -24.90 -31.87 -50.02
N GLU A 258 -25.20 -31.08 -49.00
CA GLU A 258 -25.27 -29.62 -49.11
C GLU A 258 -23.86 -29.03 -49.21
N LYS A 259 -23.63 -28.12 -50.17
CA LYS A 259 -22.32 -27.47 -50.36
C LYS A 259 -22.16 -26.29 -49.41
N ILE A 260 -22.03 -26.58 -48.12
CA ILE A 260 -21.86 -25.59 -47.04
C ILE A 260 -20.52 -25.84 -46.37
N HIS A 261 -19.79 -24.77 -46.07
CA HIS A 261 -18.56 -24.83 -45.31
C HIS A 261 -18.50 -23.65 -44.34
N ASP A 262 -18.18 -23.94 -43.08
CA ASP A 262 -18.07 -22.97 -41.99
C ASP A 262 -16.99 -21.91 -42.21
N THR A 263 -15.78 -22.27 -42.67
CA THR A 263 -14.70 -21.30 -42.91
C THR A 263 -14.75 -20.66 -44.30
N ALA A 264 -15.14 -21.40 -45.35
CA ALA A 264 -15.16 -20.86 -46.71
C ALA A 264 -16.41 -20.01 -46.99
N GLN A 265 -17.56 -20.34 -46.38
CA GLN A 265 -18.84 -19.66 -46.56
C GLN A 265 -19.52 -19.35 -45.21
N PRO A 266 -18.87 -18.56 -44.33
CA PRO A 266 -19.29 -18.39 -42.94
C PRO A 266 -20.69 -17.77 -42.81
N THR A 267 -21.01 -16.77 -43.64
CA THR A 267 -22.31 -16.07 -43.58
C THR A 267 -23.46 -16.93 -44.08
N GLN A 268 -23.23 -17.76 -45.09
CA GLN A 268 -24.21 -18.71 -45.62
C GLN A 268 -24.49 -19.82 -44.59
N ALA A 269 -23.43 -20.42 -44.04
CA ALA A 269 -23.55 -21.43 -43.00
C ALA A 269 -24.32 -20.90 -41.79
N LEU A 270 -24.01 -19.67 -41.35
CA LEU A 270 -24.69 -19.03 -40.22
C LEU A 270 -26.18 -18.77 -40.48
N LYS A 271 -26.56 -18.25 -41.66
CA LYS A 271 -27.98 -18.06 -42.02
C LYS A 271 -28.75 -19.37 -42.05
N MET A 272 -28.15 -20.42 -42.60
CA MET A 272 -28.76 -21.75 -42.66
C MET A 272 -28.92 -22.36 -41.26
N TRP A 273 -27.92 -22.18 -40.39
CA TRP A 273 -27.99 -22.60 -38.99
C TRP A 273 -29.04 -21.82 -38.18
N GLN A 274 -29.17 -20.50 -38.40
CA GLN A 274 -30.23 -19.71 -37.79
C GLN A 274 -31.62 -20.20 -38.21
N GLY A 275 -31.80 -20.48 -39.51
CA GLY A 275 -33.02 -21.10 -40.03
C GLY A 275 -33.28 -22.48 -39.42
N PHE A 276 -32.24 -23.31 -39.24
CA PHE A 276 -32.34 -24.59 -38.54
C PHE A 276 -32.76 -24.42 -37.07
N LYS A 277 -32.16 -23.46 -36.34
CA LYS A 277 -32.55 -23.15 -34.96
C LYS A 277 -33.97 -22.61 -34.83
N GLN A 278 -34.46 -21.85 -35.81
CA GLN A 278 -35.86 -21.42 -35.85
C GLN A 278 -36.80 -22.62 -36.08
N ARG A 279 -36.51 -23.45 -37.09
CA ARG A 279 -37.28 -24.68 -37.37
C ARG A 279 -37.30 -25.70 -36.24
N SER A 280 -36.25 -25.73 -35.42
CA SER A 280 -36.16 -26.63 -34.26
C SER A 280 -36.91 -26.12 -33.03
N LYS A 281 -37.31 -24.84 -33.01
CA LYS A 281 -38.05 -24.23 -31.90
C LYS A 281 -39.57 -24.31 -32.10
N ASP A 282 -40.01 -24.31 -33.35
CA ASP A 282 -41.39 -24.60 -33.76
C ASP A 282 -41.67 -26.10 -33.67
#